data_AF-A0A821ZAH6-F1
#
_entry.id   AF-A0A821ZAH6-F1
#
_cell.length_a   1.000
_cell.length_b   1.000
_cell.length_c   1.000
_cell.angle_alpha   90.00
_cell.angle_beta   90.00
_cell.angle_gamma   90.00
#
_symmetry.space_group_name_H-M   'P 1'
#
loop_
_entity.id
_entity.type
_entity.pdbx_description
1 polymer ?
#
loop_
_entity_poly.entity_id
_entity_poly.type
_entity_poly.pdbx_seq_one_letter_code
_entity_poly.pdbx_strand_id
1 'polypeptide(L)'
;MTIDPNKISPSTTPFALIGNDSAFRQDNEILFTIHTVFHVDKIQEIGHQNRLYEVYLTIADDSDPQLAAINSHLIEKIDGNGWYRMGELMLQVGNFSQAKELYNELLKNVSNDNEKGLIYKTLGKAKLKQQEYQQAASLWEESLKFYMKALPQDHPDLAALHHDIGQVYNMLGDNVKALEYYNNEIRIREEAQSSNHPDLALVYSNISLLYSKTREYSKALQYAEKAYQINEEAHLKHDPDLATPYFNIGIAHDRINEYEKALEFYRRALKIRKTALPPNHLDLALVYTKISVVYKNMGDHSKALDYAERA
;
A
#
# COMPACT_ATOMS: atom_id res chain seq x y z
N MET A 1 -43.97 -8.67 17.33
CA MET A 1 -43.25 -8.78 18.61
C MET A 1 -42.30 -7.59 18.69
N THR A 2 -42.48 -6.66 19.63
CA THR A 2 -41.63 -5.47 19.77
C THR A 2 -40.35 -5.86 20.51
N ILE A 3 -39.20 -5.69 19.87
CA ILE A 3 -37.88 -6.08 20.39
C ILE A 3 -37.31 -4.90 21.19
N ASP A 4 -36.91 -5.16 22.44
CA ASP A 4 -36.23 -4.20 23.32
C ASP A 4 -34.71 -4.34 23.17
N PRO A 5 -34.02 -3.36 22.56
CA PRO A 5 -32.58 -3.45 22.24
C PRO A 5 -31.68 -3.46 23.48
N ASN A 6 -32.18 -3.11 24.67
CA ASN A 6 -31.37 -3.08 25.90
C ASN A 6 -31.16 -4.46 26.54
N LYS A 7 -31.75 -5.53 25.98
CA LYS A 7 -31.62 -6.91 26.51
C LYS A 7 -30.68 -7.82 25.71
N ILE A 8 -29.99 -7.28 24.70
CA ILE A 8 -29.10 -8.07 23.83
C ILE A 8 -27.69 -8.14 24.44
N SER A 9 -27.43 -9.20 25.20
CA SER A 9 -26.08 -9.54 25.69
C SER A 9 -25.28 -10.28 24.60
N PRO A 10 -24.02 -9.89 24.31
CA PRO A 10 -23.25 -10.39 23.17
C PRO A 10 -22.77 -11.85 23.29
N SER A 11 -22.93 -12.54 24.43
CA SER A 11 -22.37 -13.88 24.61
C SER A 11 -23.32 -15.05 24.31
N THR A 12 -24.64 -14.86 24.23
CA THR A 12 -25.58 -16.00 24.18
C THR A 12 -26.92 -15.72 23.50
N THR A 13 -26.99 -14.89 22.45
CA THR A 13 -28.28 -14.65 21.77
C THR A 13 -28.30 -15.30 20.38
N PRO A 14 -28.84 -16.52 20.21
CA PRO A 14 -29.32 -16.97 18.92
C PRO A 14 -30.50 -16.08 18.53
N PHE A 15 -30.47 -15.50 17.33
CA PHE A 15 -31.53 -14.60 16.86
C PHE A 15 -32.88 -15.31 16.61
N ALA A 16 -32.89 -16.66 16.66
CA ALA A 16 -34.08 -17.49 16.84
C ALA A 16 -33.74 -18.73 17.68
N LEU A 17 -34.51 -18.97 18.76
CA LEU A 17 -34.41 -20.17 19.59
C LEU A 17 -35.21 -21.31 18.95
N ILE A 18 -34.58 -22.11 18.09
CA ILE A 18 -35.18 -23.30 17.45
C ILE A 18 -34.88 -24.60 18.18
N GLY A 19 -34.20 -24.55 19.35
CA GLY A 19 -33.78 -25.73 20.12
C GLY A 19 -34.93 -26.62 20.63
N ASN A 20 -36.14 -26.08 20.77
CA ASN A 20 -37.33 -26.86 21.14
C ASN A 20 -37.98 -27.58 19.96
N ASP A 21 -37.67 -27.16 18.73
CA ASP A 21 -38.31 -27.62 17.49
C ASP A 21 -37.31 -28.33 16.53
N SER A 22 -36.02 -28.36 16.90
CA SER A 22 -34.95 -29.09 16.20
C SER A 22 -34.85 -30.56 16.66
N ALA A 23 -34.50 -31.46 15.73
CA ALA A 23 -34.26 -32.87 16.03
C ALA A 23 -33.01 -33.11 16.91
N PHE A 24 -32.11 -32.13 17.03
CA PHE A 24 -30.91 -32.18 17.85
C PHE A 24 -30.93 -31.03 18.87
N ARG A 25 -31.18 -31.37 20.14
CA ARG A 25 -31.40 -30.40 21.24
C ARG A 25 -30.15 -29.63 21.70
N GLN A 26 -29.01 -29.77 21.03
CA GLN A 26 -27.74 -29.19 21.48
C GLN A 26 -27.10 -28.20 20.49
N ASP A 27 -27.57 -28.10 19.25
CA ASP A 27 -26.87 -27.31 18.24
C ASP A 27 -27.66 -26.05 17.87
N ASN A 28 -27.08 -24.91 18.23
CA ASN A 28 -27.47 -23.58 17.75
C ASN A 28 -26.81 -23.34 16.39
N GLU A 29 -27.28 -23.99 15.32
CA GLU A 29 -26.70 -23.75 14.00
C GLU A 29 -27.34 -22.53 13.32
N ILE A 30 -26.48 -21.61 12.92
CA ILE A 30 -26.79 -20.45 12.09
C ILE A 30 -25.94 -20.56 10.83
N LEU A 31 -26.59 -20.67 9.68
CA LEU A 31 -25.91 -20.60 8.39
C LEU A 31 -25.84 -19.13 7.96
N PHE A 32 -24.67 -18.50 8.09
CA PHE A 32 -24.37 -17.26 7.36
C PHE A 32 -23.14 -17.46 6.49
N THR A 33 -23.28 -17.17 5.21
CA THR A 33 -22.15 -16.63 4.44
C THR A 33 -22.04 -15.16 4.82
N ILE A 34 -20.80 -14.67 4.97
CA ILE A 34 -20.43 -13.32 5.44
C ILE A 34 -21.01 -12.14 4.62
N HIS A 35 -21.81 -12.39 3.58
CA HIS A 35 -22.21 -11.40 2.57
C HIS A 35 -23.72 -11.34 2.32
N THR A 36 -24.56 -12.11 3.04
CA THR A 36 -26.01 -12.10 2.78
C THR A 36 -26.81 -12.30 4.06
N VAL A 37 -27.63 -11.30 4.38
CA VAL A 37 -28.60 -11.36 5.47
C VAL A 37 -29.98 -11.68 4.89
N PHE A 38 -30.71 -12.58 5.54
CA PHE A 38 -32.08 -12.94 5.15
C PHE A 38 -33.04 -12.62 6.29
N HIS A 39 -34.22 -12.11 5.94
CA HIS A 39 -35.37 -12.11 6.82
C HIS A 39 -36.07 -13.46 6.77
N VAL A 40 -36.42 -13.96 7.94
CA VAL A 40 -37.31 -15.12 8.08
C VAL A 40 -38.74 -14.60 8.12
N ASP A 41 -39.45 -14.69 7.00
CA ASP A 41 -40.79 -14.11 6.88
C ASP A 41 -41.85 -15.05 7.46
N LYS A 42 -41.82 -16.31 7.01
CA LYS A 42 -42.82 -17.30 7.35
C LYS A 42 -42.19 -18.66 7.53
N ILE A 43 -42.60 -19.35 8.58
CA ILE A 43 -42.26 -20.76 8.82
C ILE A 43 -43.57 -21.54 8.76
N GLN A 44 -43.61 -22.57 7.91
CA GLN A 44 -44.78 -23.42 7.74
C GLN A 44 -44.38 -24.88 7.91
N GLU A 45 -45.08 -25.63 8.76
CA GLU A 45 -44.86 -27.07 8.88
C GLU A 45 -45.37 -27.80 7.63
N ILE A 46 -44.56 -28.72 7.09
CA ILE A 46 -44.92 -29.60 5.99
C ILE A 46 -45.01 -31.04 6.49
N GLY A 47 -46.18 -31.65 6.36
CA GLY A 47 -46.40 -33.06 6.68
C GLY A 47 -46.85 -33.31 8.12
N HIS A 48 -47.47 -34.46 8.36
CA HIS A 48 -47.98 -34.81 9.68
C HIS A 48 -46.89 -35.50 10.51
N GLN A 49 -46.03 -34.72 11.20
CA GLN A 49 -45.20 -35.23 12.32
C GLN A 49 -44.33 -34.16 13.02
N ASN A 50 -44.45 -32.86 12.78
CA ASN A 50 -43.56 -31.81 13.33
C ASN A 50 -42.07 -32.01 12.99
N ARG A 51 -41.75 -32.55 11.82
CA ARG A 51 -40.35 -32.87 11.44
C ARG A 51 -39.81 -32.11 10.25
N LEU A 52 -40.66 -31.42 9.51
CA LEU A 52 -40.29 -30.72 8.28
C LEU A 52 -40.95 -29.35 8.28
N TYR A 53 -40.14 -28.32 8.04
CA TYR A 53 -40.60 -26.94 7.98
C TYR A 53 -40.14 -26.32 6.66
N GLU A 54 -41.06 -25.66 5.99
CA GLU A 54 -40.79 -24.70 4.93
C GLU A 54 -40.49 -23.35 5.57
N VAL A 55 -39.35 -22.77 5.21
CA VAL A 55 -38.94 -21.45 5.69
C VAL A 55 -38.85 -20.52 4.48
N TYR A 56 -39.63 -19.46 4.51
CA TYR A 56 -39.63 -18.41 3.50
C TYR A 56 -38.61 -17.36 3.91
N LEU A 57 -37.59 -17.19 3.07
CA LEU A 57 -36.49 -16.27 3.28
C LEU A 57 -36.54 -15.15 2.23
N THR A 58 -36.49 -13.91 2.68
CA THR A 58 -36.29 -12.74 1.81
C THR A 58 -34.91 -12.17 2.03
N ILE A 59 -34.17 -11.87 0.96
CA ILE A 59 -32.86 -11.23 1.07
C ILE A 59 -33.08 -9.81 1.61
N ALA A 60 -32.41 -9.48 2.71
CA ALA A 60 -32.34 -8.11 3.19
C ALA A 60 -31.42 -7.31 2.26
N ASP A 61 -31.91 -6.19 1.74
CA ASP A 61 -31.12 -5.28 0.91
C ASP A 61 -30.51 -4.15 1.74
N ASP A 62 -29.63 -3.37 1.11
CA ASP A 62 -28.91 -2.26 1.76
C ASP A 62 -29.84 -1.12 2.25
N SER A 63 -31.12 -1.10 1.83
CA SER A 63 -32.11 -0.13 2.28
C SER A 63 -32.85 -0.55 3.54
N ASP A 64 -32.57 -1.74 4.07
CA ASP A 64 -33.24 -2.29 5.25
C ASP A 64 -32.89 -1.52 6.55
N PRO A 65 -33.87 -0.89 7.22
CA PRO A 65 -33.64 -0.09 8.42
C PRO A 65 -33.16 -0.92 9.63
N GLN A 66 -33.54 -2.19 9.73
CA GLN A 66 -33.12 -3.07 10.82
C GLN A 66 -31.70 -3.55 10.60
N LEU A 67 -31.32 -3.87 9.36
CA LEU A 67 -29.95 -4.18 8.99
C LEU A 67 -29.03 -2.97 9.26
N ALA A 68 -29.48 -1.76 8.92
CA ALA A 68 -28.76 -0.52 9.20
C ALA A 68 -28.57 -0.30 10.72
N ALA A 69 -29.58 -0.59 11.53
CA ALA A 69 -29.52 -0.47 12.99
C ALA A 69 -28.59 -1.52 13.63
N ILE A 70 -28.63 -2.77 13.15
CA ILE A 70 -27.73 -3.84 13.60
C ILE A 70 -26.29 -3.52 13.23
N ASN A 71 -26.04 -3.06 12.00
CA ASN A 71 -24.72 -2.59 11.57
C ASN A 71 -24.23 -1.45 12.46
N SER A 72 -25.08 -0.44 12.73
CA SER A 72 -24.74 0.66 13.64
C SER A 72 -24.37 0.19 15.05
N HIS A 73 -25.07 -0.81 15.58
CA HIS A 73 -24.77 -1.34 16.92
C HIS A 73 -23.53 -2.26 16.95
N LEU A 74 -23.25 -2.99 15.87
CA LEU A 74 -22.01 -3.72 15.68
C LEU A 74 -20.82 -2.76 15.51
N ILE A 75 -21.04 -1.59 14.88
CA ILE A 75 -20.06 -0.50 14.80
C ILE A 75 -19.67 0.01 16.18
N GLU A 76 -20.62 0.16 17.09
CA GLU A 76 -20.34 0.60 18.46
C GLU A 76 -19.62 -0.45 19.32
N LYS A 77 -19.81 -1.75 19.05
CA LYS A 77 -19.30 -2.85 19.89
C LYS A 77 -17.99 -3.46 19.41
N ILE A 78 -17.64 -3.34 18.13
CA ILE A 78 -16.39 -3.86 17.58
C ILE A 78 -15.32 -2.78 17.77
N ASP A 79 -14.17 -3.15 18.35
CA ASP A 79 -13.04 -2.24 18.46
C ASP A 79 -12.62 -1.70 17.07
N GLY A 80 -12.01 -0.51 17.02
CA GLY A 80 -11.70 0.18 15.75
C GLY A 80 -10.89 -0.66 14.74
N ASN A 81 -10.23 -1.74 15.18
CA ASN A 81 -9.46 -2.62 14.32
C ASN A 81 -10.32 -3.49 13.39
N GLY A 82 -11.53 -3.91 13.82
CA GLY A 82 -12.39 -4.77 13.00
C GLY A 82 -12.90 -4.07 11.74
N TRP A 83 -13.39 -2.85 11.89
CA TRP A 83 -13.87 -2.03 10.77
C TRP A 83 -12.75 -1.50 9.89
N TYR A 84 -11.60 -1.18 10.49
CA TYR A 84 -10.42 -0.83 9.71
C TYR A 84 -10.04 -1.95 8.73
N ARG A 85 -9.98 -3.19 9.22
CA ARG A 85 -9.70 -4.39 8.39
C ARG A 85 -10.77 -4.61 7.32
N MET A 86 -12.03 -4.39 7.64
CA MET A 86 -13.11 -4.48 6.65
C MET A 86 -12.90 -3.46 5.52
N GLY A 87 -12.56 -2.22 5.86
CA GLY A 87 -12.20 -1.20 4.86
C GLY A 87 -11.01 -1.62 4.00
N GLU A 88 -9.98 -2.24 4.57
CA GLU A 88 -8.83 -2.72 3.81
C GLU A 88 -9.22 -3.84 2.84
N LEU A 89 -10.06 -4.78 3.28
CA LEU A 89 -10.58 -5.85 2.43
C LEU A 89 -11.41 -5.28 1.27
N MET A 90 -12.29 -4.31 1.55
CA MET A 90 -13.05 -3.59 0.51
C MET A 90 -12.12 -2.95 -0.52
N LEU A 91 -11.01 -2.34 -0.09
CA LEU A 91 -10.01 -1.77 -1.01
C LEU A 91 -9.26 -2.85 -1.81
N GLN A 92 -9.02 -4.03 -1.24
CA GLN A 92 -8.36 -5.14 -1.93
C GLN A 92 -9.27 -5.74 -3.02
N VAL A 93 -10.58 -5.84 -2.77
CA VAL A 93 -11.55 -6.34 -3.75
C VAL A 93 -12.01 -5.27 -4.76
N GLY A 94 -11.44 -4.06 -4.69
CA GLY A 94 -11.74 -2.96 -5.62
C GLY A 94 -13.03 -2.19 -5.32
N ASN A 95 -13.64 -2.41 -4.16
CA ASN A 95 -14.86 -1.73 -3.73
C ASN A 95 -14.54 -0.39 -3.04
N PHE A 96 -14.02 0.54 -3.83
CA PHE A 96 -13.48 1.82 -3.33
C PHE A 96 -14.54 2.76 -2.73
N SER A 97 -15.78 2.74 -3.24
CA SER A 97 -16.84 3.63 -2.75
C SER A 97 -17.26 3.26 -1.34
N GLN A 98 -17.58 1.99 -1.09
CA GLN A 98 -17.99 1.52 0.23
C GLN A 98 -16.84 1.61 1.25
N ALA A 99 -15.60 1.31 0.84
CA ALA A 99 -14.43 1.51 1.70
C ALA A 99 -14.30 2.97 2.15
N LYS A 100 -14.50 3.92 1.23
CA LYS A 100 -14.43 5.35 1.52
C LYS A 100 -15.54 5.79 2.47
N GLU A 101 -16.77 5.35 2.25
CA GLU A 101 -17.90 5.65 3.13
C GLU A 101 -17.64 5.12 4.55
N LEU A 102 -17.21 3.87 4.67
CA LEU A 102 -16.84 3.26 5.95
C LEU A 102 -15.74 4.05 6.66
N TYR A 103 -14.66 4.40 5.98
CA TYR A 103 -13.58 5.17 6.57
C TYR A 103 -14.00 6.59 6.98
N ASN A 104 -14.89 7.23 6.22
CA ASN A 104 -15.45 8.54 6.59
C ASN A 104 -16.31 8.45 7.86
N GLU A 105 -17.10 7.38 8.03
CA GLU A 105 -17.84 7.15 9.27
C GLU A 105 -16.91 6.87 10.45
N LEU A 106 -15.87 6.04 10.25
CA LEU A 106 -14.86 5.78 11.29
C LEU A 106 -14.18 7.08 11.75
N LEU A 107 -13.81 7.97 10.82
CA LEU A 107 -13.17 9.25 11.16
C LEU A 107 -14.03 10.15 12.07
N LYS A 108 -15.37 10.02 12.05
CA LYS A 108 -16.25 10.77 12.95
C LYS A 108 -16.21 10.27 14.39
N ASN A 109 -15.99 8.98 14.58
CA ASN A 109 -16.07 8.31 15.88
C ASN A 109 -14.69 8.08 16.52
N VAL A 110 -13.63 8.08 15.73
CA VAL A 110 -12.26 7.91 16.23
C VAL A 110 -11.78 9.18 16.92
N SER A 111 -11.37 9.07 18.18
CA SER A 111 -10.71 10.15 18.94
C SER A 111 -9.19 10.09 18.85
N ASN A 112 -8.62 8.92 18.57
CA ASN A 112 -7.18 8.65 18.55
C ASN A 112 -6.51 9.19 17.27
N ASP A 113 -5.48 10.04 17.43
CA ASP A 113 -4.72 10.59 16.30
C ASP A 113 -3.98 9.49 15.52
N ASN A 114 -3.49 8.43 16.16
CA ASN A 114 -2.81 7.34 15.46
C ASN A 114 -3.76 6.62 14.48
N GLU A 115 -4.99 6.32 14.93
CA GLU A 115 -6.01 5.68 14.10
C GLU A 115 -6.46 6.59 12.95
N LYS A 116 -6.62 7.90 13.19
CA LYS A 116 -6.89 8.87 12.12
C LYS A 116 -5.79 8.87 11.08
N GLY A 117 -4.53 8.94 11.52
CA GLY A 117 -3.36 8.88 10.65
C GLY A 117 -3.38 7.63 9.77
N LEU A 118 -3.70 6.47 10.36
CA LEU A 118 -3.77 5.20 9.64
C LEU A 118 -4.90 5.18 8.60
N ILE A 119 -6.09 5.68 8.93
CA ILE A 119 -7.23 5.77 7.99
C ILE A 119 -6.87 6.65 6.80
N TYR A 120 -6.32 7.85 7.03
CA TYR A 120 -5.89 8.73 5.95
C TYR A 120 -4.77 8.12 5.09
N LYS A 121 -3.82 7.40 5.70
CA LYS A 121 -2.78 6.64 4.99
C LYS A 121 -3.39 5.61 4.04
N THR A 122 -4.38 4.86 4.52
CA THR A 122 -5.05 3.83 3.74
C THR A 122 -5.90 4.41 2.60
N LEU A 123 -6.63 5.50 2.86
CA LEU A 123 -7.38 6.22 1.81
C LEU A 123 -6.45 6.79 0.74
N GLY A 124 -5.29 7.33 1.12
CA GLY A 124 -4.28 7.81 0.17
C GLY A 124 -3.73 6.69 -0.71
N LYS A 125 -3.44 5.51 -0.13
CA LYS A 125 -3.04 4.30 -0.89
C LYS A 125 -4.11 3.87 -1.90
N ALA A 126 -5.39 3.94 -1.51
CA ALA A 126 -6.51 3.64 -2.39
C ALA A 126 -6.58 4.60 -3.59
N LYS A 127 -6.33 5.90 -3.35
CA LYS A 127 -6.31 6.92 -4.41
C LYS A 127 -5.11 6.77 -5.33
N LEU A 128 -3.95 6.38 -4.79
CA LEU A 128 -2.78 6.06 -5.61
C LEU A 128 -3.08 4.91 -6.58
N LYS A 129 -3.76 3.84 -6.12
CA LYS A 129 -4.16 2.72 -6.99
C LYS A 129 -5.13 3.15 -8.12
N GLN A 130 -5.94 4.18 -7.87
CA GLN A 130 -6.83 4.78 -8.88
C GLN A 130 -6.11 5.81 -9.78
N GLN A 131 -4.78 5.97 -9.63
CA GLN A 131 -3.97 6.98 -10.31
C GLN A 131 -4.41 8.43 -10.02
N GLU A 132 -5.12 8.65 -8.91
CA GLU A 132 -5.54 9.96 -8.44
C GLU A 132 -4.46 10.59 -7.55
N TYR A 133 -3.28 10.85 -8.14
CA TYR A 133 -2.06 11.25 -7.44
C TYR A 133 -2.23 12.49 -6.54
N GLN A 134 -2.95 13.52 -7.00
CA GLN A 134 -3.16 14.74 -6.22
C GLN A 134 -3.98 14.49 -4.94
N GLN A 135 -5.00 13.63 -5.03
CA GLN A 135 -5.81 13.25 -3.86
C GLN A 135 -5.02 12.35 -2.91
N ALA A 136 -4.22 11.43 -3.45
CA ALA A 136 -3.34 10.58 -2.66
C ALA A 136 -2.36 11.43 -1.83
N ALA A 137 -1.70 12.41 -2.46
CA ALA A 137 -0.81 13.34 -1.77
C ALA A 137 -1.52 14.09 -0.65
N SER A 138 -2.68 14.70 -0.93
CA SER A 138 -3.44 15.45 0.07
C SER A 138 -3.86 14.57 1.26
N LEU A 139 -4.32 13.34 1.02
CA LEU A 139 -4.70 12.42 2.10
C LEU A 139 -3.49 11.99 2.93
N TRP A 140 -2.34 11.76 2.32
CA TRP A 140 -1.11 11.43 3.04
C TRP A 140 -0.52 12.62 3.81
N GLU A 141 -0.65 13.84 3.31
CA GLU A 141 -0.31 15.05 4.06
C GLU A 141 -1.22 15.22 5.29
N GLU A 142 -2.52 14.93 5.18
CA GLU A 142 -3.40 14.89 6.35
C GLU A 142 -3.01 13.77 7.33
N SER A 143 -2.72 12.56 6.83
CA SER A 143 -2.21 11.44 7.64
C SER A 143 -0.97 11.84 8.45
N LEU A 144 -0.04 12.57 7.80
CA LEU A 144 1.20 13.01 8.41
C LEU A 144 0.96 13.93 9.60
N LYS A 145 0.00 14.86 9.50
CA LYS A 145 -0.35 15.77 10.62
C LYS A 145 -0.80 15.01 11.87
N PHE A 146 -1.50 13.89 11.70
CA PHE A 146 -1.94 13.06 12.82
C PHE A 146 -0.80 12.20 13.38
N TYR A 147 -0.01 11.57 12.51
CA TYR A 147 1.15 10.80 12.95
C TYR A 147 2.21 11.65 13.65
N MET A 148 2.43 12.89 13.23
CA MET A 148 3.34 13.81 13.94
C MET A 148 2.90 14.15 15.37
N LYS A 149 1.60 14.00 15.69
CA LYS A 149 1.08 14.18 17.06
C LYS A 149 1.12 12.89 17.87
N ALA A 150 0.90 11.76 17.20
CA ALA A 150 0.72 10.46 17.84
C ALA A 150 2.03 9.67 18.04
N LEU A 151 3.03 9.91 17.20
CA LEU A 151 4.26 9.11 17.13
C LEU A 151 5.50 9.93 17.54
N PRO A 152 6.54 9.28 18.09
CA PRO A 152 7.86 9.88 18.27
C PRO A 152 8.42 10.45 16.95
N GLN A 153 9.27 11.47 17.02
CA GLN A 153 9.81 12.15 15.83
C GLN A 153 10.69 11.24 14.95
N ASP A 154 11.33 10.25 15.54
CA ASP A 154 12.20 9.26 14.91
C ASP A 154 11.44 7.99 14.47
N HIS A 155 10.11 7.99 14.54
CA HIS A 155 9.31 6.80 14.29
C HIS A 155 9.39 6.35 12.81
N PRO A 156 9.64 5.05 12.51
CA PRO A 156 9.78 4.55 11.14
C PRO A 156 8.57 4.82 10.23
N ASP A 157 7.35 4.81 10.77
CA ASP A 157 6.15 5.15 9.98
C ASP A 157 6.13 6.60 9.49
N LEU A 158 6.76 7.54 10.19
CA LEU A 158 6.91 8.91 9.71
C LEU A 158 7.86 8.93 8.52
N ALA A 159 8.99 8.23 8.60
CA ALA A 159 9.93 8.11 7.48
C ALA A 159 9.26 7.48 6.25
N ALA A 160 8.56 6.36 6.42
CA ALA A 160 7.84 5.69 5.33
C ALA A 160 6.73 6.58 4.73
N LEU A 161 6.02 7.37 5.53
CA LEU A 161 5.01 8.27 5.00
C LEU A 161 5.61 9.44 4.22
N HIS A 162 6.73 10.01 4.68
CA HIS A 162 7.47 11.00 3.91
C HIS A 162 7.97 10.41 2.57
N HIS A 163 8.43 9.16 2.59
CA HIS A 163 8.81 8.44 1.38
C HIS A 163 7.67 8.39 0.36
N ASP A 164 6.51 7.91 0.80
CA ASP A 164 5.30 7.73 -0.01
C ASP A 164 4.85 9.08 -0.62
N ILE A 165 4.82 10.15 0.19
CA ILE A 165 4.47 11.49 -0.28
C ILE A 165 5.51 12.02 -1.29
N GLY A 166 6.80 11.83 -1.02
CA GLY A 166 7.89 12.21 -1.92
C GLY A 166 7.79 11.51 -3.28
N GLN A 167 7.46 10.22 -3.29
CA GLN A 167 7.23 9.47 -4.52
C GLN A 167 6.06 10.03 -5.33
N VAL A 168 4.93 10.33 -4.68
CA VAL A 168 3.76 10.87 -5.39
C VAL A 168 4.03 12.25 -5.96
N TYR A 169 4.73 13.13 -5.25
CA TYR A 169 5.13 14.43 -5.81
C TYR A 169 6.10 14.30 -6.98
N ASN A 170 7.02 13.32 -6.93
CA ASN A 170 7.88 12.99 -8.07
C ASN A 170 7.07 12.50 -9.29
N MET A 171 5.98 11.73 -9.09
CA MET A 171 5.07 11.33 -10.16
C MET A 171 4.27 12.50 -10.73
N LEU A 172 3.89 13.46 -9.87
CA LEU A 172 3.23 14.72 -10.26
C LEU A 172 4.19 15.70 -10.96
N GLY A 173 5.50 15.44 -10.95
CA GLY A 173 6.53 16.33 -11.50
C GLY A 173 6.91 17.50 -10.59
N ASP A 174 6.39 17.56 -9.36
CA ASP A 174 6.80 18.53 -8.35
C ASP A 174 8.08 18.07 -7.65
N ASN A 175 9.20 18.27 -8.34
CA ASN A 175 10.51 17.85 -7.85
C ASN A 175 10.92 18.58 -6.57
N VAL A 176 10.41 19.80 -6.33
CA VAL A 176 10.76 20.60 -5.15
C VAL A 176 10.13 19.98 -3.90
N LYS A 177 8.82 19.71 -3.94
CA LYS A 177 8.16 19.01 -2.84
C LYS A 177 8.71 17.60 -2.64
N ALA A 178 8.95 16.87 -3.72
CA ALA A 178 9.54 15.53 -3.62
C ALA A 178 10.88 15.55 -2.86
N LEU A 179 11.76 16.52 -3.18
CA LEU A 179 13.02 16.70 -2.45
C LEU A 179 12.80 17.07 -0.98
N GLU A 180 11.83 17.93 -0.67
CA GLU A 180 11.51 18.30 0.72
C GLU A 180 11.13 17.06 1.55
N TYR A 181 10.20 16.24 1.04
CA TYR A 181 9.76 15.03 1.73
C TYR A 181 10.88 13.99 1.86
N TYR A 182 11.69 13.76 0.82
CA TYR A 182 12.84 12.85 0.93
C TYR A 182 13.91 13.34 1.90
N ASN A 183 14.16 14.64 2.00
CA ASN A 183 15.10 15.18 2.99
C ASN A 183 14.57 15.03 4.42
N ASN A 184 13.26 15.20 4.63
CA ASN A 184 12.63 14.93 5.92
C ASN A 184 12.72 13.44 6.28
N GLU A 185 12.52 12.54 5.31
CA GLU A 185 12.72 11.09 5.52
C GLU A 185 14.15 10.78 5.97
N ILE A 186 15.16 11.34 5.30
CA ILE A 186 16.57 11.17 5.68
C ILE A 186 16.79 11.62 7.13
N ARG A 187 16.30 12.82 7.48
CA ARG A 187 16.45 13.36 8.85
C ARG A 187 15.88 12.41 9.91
N ILE A 188 14.67 11.89 9.69
CA ILE A 188 14.02 10.97 10.62
C ILE A 188 14.84 9.68 10.76
N ARG A 189 15.33 9.12 9.65
CA ARG A 189 16.11 7.87 9.66
C ARG A 189 17.49 8.04 10.31
N GLU A 190 18.12 9.20 10.12
CA GLU A 190 19.37 9.59 10.79
C GLU A 190 19.16 9.76 12.31
N GLU A 191 18.08 10.42 12.72
CA GLU A 191 17.71 10.60 14.14
C GLU A 191 17.44 9.26 14.85
N ALA A 192 16.83 8.30 14.17
CA ALA A 192 16.58 6.95 14.68
C ALA A 192 17.86 6.11 14.91
N GLN A 193 19.06 6.67 14.69
CA GLN A 193 20.37 5.98 14.70
C GLN A 193 20.39 4.74 13.80
N SER A 194 19.51 4.71 12.79
CA SER A 194 19.35 3.64 11.82
C SER A 194 20.15 3.90 10.53
N SER A 195 21.28 4.61 10.66
CA SER A 195 22.05 5.19 9.56
C SER A 195 22.58 4.19 8.52
N ASN A 196 22.52 2.89 8.80
CA ASN A 196 23.01 1.81 7.93
C ASN A 196 21.87 0.96 7.35
N HIS A 197 20.67 1.53 7.19
CA HIS A 197 19.55 0.81 6.59
C HIS A 197 19.57 0.94 5.06
N PRO A 198 19.38 -0.16 4.29
CA PRO A 198 19.17 -0.10 2.83
C PRO A 198 18.10 0.91 2.38
N ASP A 199 17.15 1.25 3.25
CA ASP A 199 16.14 2.28 2.98
C ASP A 199 16.79 3.64 2.69
N LEU A 200 17.86 4.05 3.39
CA LEU A 200 18.54 5.32 3.11
C LEU A 200 19.17 5.33 1.71
N ALA A 201 19.68 4.18 1.25
CA ALA A 201 20.19 4.05 -0.11
C ALA A 201 19.09 4.24 -1.16
N LEU A 202 17.88 3.75 -0.89
CA LEU A 202 16.72 3.98 -1.76
C LEU A 202 16.37 5.48 -1.83
N VAL A 203 16.31 6.18 -0.69
CA VAL A 203 15.99 7.62 -0.67
C VAL A 203 17.05 8.44 -1.40
N TYR A 204 18.33 8.18 -1.15
CA TYR A 204 19.41 8.85 -1.87
C TYR A 204 19.39 8.54 -3.37
N SER A 205 19.00 7.33 -3.77
CA SER A 205 18.79 6.99 -5.18
C SER A 205 17.65 7.79 -5.82
N ASN A 206 16.54 7.98 -5.09
CA ASN A 206 15.42 8.80 -5.56
C ASN A 206 15.81 10.29 -5.70
N ILE A 207 16.55 10.84 -4.73
CA ILE A 207 17.08 12.21 -4.81
C ILE A 207 18.06 12.36 -5.98
N SER A 208 18.93 11.38 -6.19
CA SER A 208 19.83 11.35 -7.35
C SER A 208 19.07 11.43 -8.67
N LEU A 209 18.00 10.63 -8.81
CA LEU A 209 17.15 10.64 -9.98
C LEU A 209 16.48 12.01 -10.18
N LEU A 210 15.99 12.65 -9.12
CA LEU A 210 15.42 14.00 -9.18
C LEU A 210 16.43 15.02 -9.71
N TYR A 211 17.66 15.05 -9.18
CA TYR A 211 18.70 15.94 -9.69
C TYR A 211 19.11 15.61 -11.12
N SER A 212 19.08 14.34 -11.53
CA SER A 212 19.30 13.97 -12.92
C SER A 212 18.19 14.50 -13.84
N LYS A 213 16.93 14.56 -13.38
CA LYS A 213 15.81 15.15 -14.14
C LYS A 213 15.96 16.66 -14.29
N THR A 214 16.48 17.35 -13.26
CA THR A 214 16.77 18.80 -13.30
C THR A 214 18.10 19.15 -13.94
N ARG A 215 18.84 18.17 -14.47
CA ARG A 215 20.16 18.31 -15.11
C ARG A 215 21.29 18.77 -14.18
N GLU A 216 21.10 18.63 -12.87
CA GLU A 216 22.11 18.90 -11.85
C GLU A 216 22.99 17.66 -11.62
N TYR A 217 23.71 17.23 -12.66
CA TYR A 217 24.39 15.93 -12.69
C TYR A 217 25.44 15.74 -11.59
N SER A 218 26.14 16.81 -11.16
CA SER A 218 27.09 16.73 -10.05
C SER A 218 26.40 16.36 -8.73
N LYS A 219 25.21 16.92 -8.45
CA LYS A 219 24.43 16.55 -7.27
C LYS A 219 23.85 15.14 -7.43
N ALA A 220 23.37 14.80 -8.63
CA ALA A 220 22.89 13.46 -8.91
C ALA A 220 23.96 12.39 -8.61
N LEU A 221 25.20 12.63 -9.04
CA LEU A 221 26.34 11.76 -8.76
C LEU A 221 26.62 11.67 -7.26
N GLN A 222 26.70 12.80 -6.56
CA GLN A 222 26.94 12.84 -5.11
C GLN A 222 25.94 11.98 -4.33
N TYR A 223 24.64 12.10 -4.63
CA TYR A 223 23.61 11.30 -3.95
C TYR A 223 23.63 9.84 -4.36
N ALA A 224 23.94 9.52 -5.62
CA ALA A 224 24.07 8.13 -6.05
C ALA A 224 25.28 7.43 -5.41
N GLU A 225 26.38 8.15 -5.21
CA GLU A 225 27.57 7.66 -4.48
C GLU A 225 27.25 7.39 -3.01
N LYS A 226 26.48 8.24 -2.34
CA LYS A 226 25.99 7.97 -0.97
C LYS A 226 25.16 6.69 -0.89
N ALA A 227 24.23 6.51 -1.82
CA ALA A 227 23.41 5.30 -1.89
C ALA A 227 24.26 4.04 -2.14
N TYR A 228 25.25 4.15 -3.02
CA TYR A 228 26.21 3.10 -3.30
C TYR A 228 27.03 2.72 -2.06
N GLN A 229 27.58 3.70 -1.33
CA GLN A 229 28.37 3.46 -0.12
C GLN A 229 27.60 2.66 0.94
N ILE A 230 26.35 3.05 1.19
CA ILE A 230 25.47 2.33 2.14
C ILE A 230 25.27 0.88 1.71
N ASN A 231 24.98 0.65 0.43
CA ASN A 231 24.73 -0.70 -0.08
C ASN A 231 25.98 -1.60 -0.04
N GLU A 232 27.16 -1.05 -0.30
CA GLU A 232 28.42 -1.79 -0.18
C GLU A 232 28.71 -2.17 1.28
N GLU A 233 28.51 -1.26 2.22
CA GLU A 233 28.70 -1.51 3.65
C GLU A 233 27.71 -2.54 4.20
N ALA A 234 26.46 -2.54 3.71
CA ALA A 234 25.41 -3.45 4.15
C ALA A 234 25.60 -4.91 3.66
N HIS A 235 26.56 -5.19 2.76
CA HIS A 235 26.84 -6.52 2.20
C HIS A 235 25.59 -7.27 1.66
N LEU A 236 24.56 -6.52 1.26
CA LEU A 236 23.40 -7.07 0.60
C LEU A 236 23.88 -7.55 -0.77
N LYS A 237 23.94 -8.86 -1.02
CA LYS A 237 24.54 -9.39 -2.27
C LYS A 237 23.50 -9.87 -3.30
N HIS A 238 22.21 -9.83 -2.96
CA HIS A 238 21.16 -10.51 -3.74
C HIS A 238 19.86 -9.72 -3.92
N ASP A 239 19.80 -8.46 -3.50
CA ASP A 239 18.61 -7.63 -3.67
C ASP A 239 18.67 -6.87 -5.02
N PRO A 240 17.66 -7.01 -5.91
CA PRO A 240 17.57 -6.22 -7.15
C PRO A 240 17.71 -4.71 -6.94
N ASP A 241 17.24 -4.18 -5.81
CA ASP A 241 17.22 -2.74 -5.52
C ASP A 241 18.63 -2.16 -5.37
N LEU A 242 19.62 -3.02 -5.09
CA LEU A 242 21.03 -2.63 -5.05
C LEU A 242 21.55 -2.18 -6.41
N ALA A 243 20.90 -2.59 -7.50
CA ALA A 243 21.27 -2.17 -8.85
C ALA A 243 20.90 -0.71 -9.14
N THR A 244 19.95 -0.14 -8.40
CA THR A 244 19.40 1.20 -8.66
C THR A 244 20.44 2.33 -8.51
N PRO A 245 21.27 2.38 -7.44
CA PRO A 245 22.36 3.35 -7.36
C PRO A 245 23.34 3.23 -8.53
N TYR A 246 23.79 2.01 -8.88
CA TYR A 246 24.69 1.79 -10.02
C TYR A 246 24.08 2.29 -11.32
N PHE A 247 22.79 2.00 -11.55
CA PHE A 247 22.08 2.49 -12.72
C PHE A 247 22.03 4.01 -12.77
N ASN A 248 21.74 4.68 -11.64
CA ASN A 248 21.68 6.14 -11.56
C ASN A 248 23.05 6.82 -11.74
N ILE A 249 24.13 6.24 -11.20
CA ILE A 249 25.51 6.69 -11.48
C ILE A 249 25.81 6.57 -12.98
N GLY A 250 25.40 5.46 -13.60
CA GLY A 250 25.53 5.26 -15.04
C GLY A 250 24.80 6.34 -15.86
N ILE A 251 23.58 6.72 -15.45
CA ILE A 251 22.84 7.82 -16.07
C ILE A 251 23.60 9.13 -15.91
N ALA A 252 24.09 9.44 -14.72
CA ALA A 252 24.79 10.69 -14.47
C ALA A 252 26.03 10.82 -15.38
N HIS A 253 26.86 9.78 -15.48
CA HIS A 253 28.04 9.76 -16.36
C HIS A 253 27.69 9.84 -17.85
N ASP A 254 26.66 9.11 -18.30
CA ASP A 254 26.17 9.19 -19.69
C ASP A 254 25.78 10.62 -20.06
N ARG A 255 25.09 11.32 -19.15
CA ARG A 255 24.63 12.70 -19.37
C ARG A 255 25.75 13.74 -19.40
N ILE A 256 26.92 13.45 -18.83
CA ILE A 256 28.12 14.30 -18.92
C ILE A 256 29.14 13.80 -19.95
N ASN A 257 28.74 12.84 -20.80
CA ASN A 257 29.55 12.22 -21.86
C ASN A 257 30.77 11.42 -21.37
N GLU A 258 30.76 10.97 -20.11
CA GLU A 258 31.75 10.03 -19.58
C GLU A 258 31.31 8.58 -19.87
N TYR A 259 31.26 8.23 -21.15
CA TYR A 259 30.63 7.01 -21.65
C TYR A 259 31.23 5.71 -21.09
N GLU A 260 32.56 5.64 -20.93
CA GLU A 260 33.25 4.47 -20.40
C GLU A 260 32.84 4.20 -18.95
N LYS A 261 32.75 5.25 -18.12
CA LYS A 261 32.26 5.14 -16.74
C LYS A 261 30.78 4.76 -16.72
N ALA A 262 29.97 5.38 -17.59
CA ALA A 262 28.56 5.02 -17.72
C ALA A 262 28.37 3.52 -18.00
N LEU A 263 29.14 2.98 -18.97
CA LEU A 263 29.11 1.56 -19.31
C LEU A 263 29.57 0.66 -18.15
N GLU A 264 30.60 1.07 -17.40
CA GLU A 264 31.04 0.34 -16.21
C GLU A 264 29.90 0.17 -15.21
N PHE A 265 29.26 1.28 -14.83
CA PHE A 265 28.18 1.29 -13.85
C PHE A 265 26.91 0.60 -14.35
N TYR A 266 26.53 0.77 -15.61
CA TYR A 266 25.42 0.02 -16.20
C TYR A 266 25.68 -1.49 -16.23
N ARG A 267 26.91 -1.95 -16.50
CA ARG A 267 27.25 -3.39 -16.45
C ARG A 267 27.18 -3.94 -15.03
N ARG A 268 27.57 -3.18 -14.01
CA ARG A 268 27.41 -3.56 -12.60
C ARG A 268 25.92 -3.72 -12.25
N ALA A 269 25.10 -2.74 -12.60
CA ALA A 269 23.63 -2.81 -12.43
C ALA A 269 23.03 -4.03 -13.14
N LEU A 270 23.45 -4.28 -14.40
CA LEU A 270 23.00 -5.42 -15.19
C LEU A 270 23.37 -6.75 -14.52
N LYS A 271 24.58 -6.88 -13.97
CA LYS A 271 25.04 -8.10 -13.30
C LYS A 271 24.18 -8.44 -12.08
N ILE A 272 23.87 -7.44 -11.26
CA ILE A 272 23.00 -7.60 -10.08
C ILE A 272 21.60 -8.03 -10.52
N ARG A 273 20.98 -7.27 -11.43
CA ARG A 273 19.63 -7.56 -11.94
C ARG A 273 19.53 -8.94 -12.61
N LYS A 274 20.53 -9.35 -13.39
CA LYS A 274 20.56 -10.68 -14.01
C LYS A 274 20.60 -11.83 -13.00
N THR A 275 21.19 -11.60 -11.84
CA THR A 275 21.29 -12.63 -10.79
C THR A 275 19.98 -12.74 -10.01
N ALA A 276 19.27 -11.62 -9.84
CA ALA A 276 18.10 -11.55 -8.98
C ALA A 276 16.74 -11.61 -9.72
N LEU A 277 16.72 -11.34 -11.04
CA LEU A 277 15.48 -11.21 -11.83
C LEU A 277 15.40 -12.24 -12.96
N PRO A 278 14.18 -12.64 -13.38
CA PRO A 278 14.01 -13.52 -14.52
C PRO A 278 14.50 -12.87 -15.82
N PRO A 279 14.93 -13.64 -16.83
CA PRO A 279 15.54 -13.11 -18.06
C PRO A 279 14.69 -12.09 -18.84
N ASN A 280 13.36 -12.16 -18.73
CA ASN A 280 12.42 -11.29 -19.45
C ASN A 280 11.93 -10.10 -18.60
N HIS A 281 12.61 -9.78 -17.50
CA HIS A 281 12.20 -8.69 -16.62
C HIS A 281 12.46 -7.31 -17.26
N LEU A 282 11.51 -6.38 -17.12
CA LEU A 282 11.59 -5.03 -17.71
C LEU A 282 12.84 -4.25 -17.26
N ASP A 283 13.29 -4.47 -16.03
CA ASP A 283 14.50 -3.83 -15.49
C ASP A 283 15.79 -4.25 -16.20
N LEU A 284 15.83 -5.44 -16.82
CA LEU A 284 16.95 -5.85 -17.66
C LEU A 284 16.91 -5.11 -19.00
N ALA A 285 15.74 -5.01 -19.61
CA ALA A 285 15.49 -4.27 -20.84
C ALA A 285 15.92 -2.80 -20.73
N LEU A 286 15.60 -2.15 -19.61
CA LEU A 286 16.00 -0.78 -19.34
C LEU A 286 17.52 -0.60 -19.33
N VAL A 287 18.26 -1.52 -18.70
CA VAL A 287 19.73 -1.44 -18.62
C VAL A 287 20.36 -1.70 -19.97
N TYR A 288 19.88 -2.70 -20.71
CA TYR A 288 20.34 -2.98 -22.07
C TYR A 288 20.10 -1.79 -23.02
N THR A 289 18.93 -1.17 -22.94
CA THR A 289 18.60 0.04 -23.70
C THR A 289 19.59 1.17 -23.41
N LYS A 290 19.95 1.40 -22.13
CA LYS A 290 20.93 2.43 -21.78
C LYS A 290 22.32 2.11 -22.31
N ILE A 291 22.78 0.87 -22.20
CA ILE A 291 24.07 0.44 -22.76
C ILE A 291 24.09 0.61 -24.29
N SER A 292 23.01 0.22 -24.97
CA SER A 292 22.86 0.39 -26.42
C SER A 292 22.98 1.87 -26.83
N VAL A 293 22.28 2.76 -26.12
CA VAL A 293 22.33 4.20 -26.36
C VAL A 293 23.74 4.75 -26.18
N VAL A 294 24.46 4.34 -25.12
CA VAL A 294 25.84 4.79 -24.90
C VAL A 294 26.75 4.33 -26.06
N TYR A 295 26.68 3.07 -26.48
CA TYR A 295 27.48 2.58 -27.62
C TYR A 295 27.17 3.32 -28.91
N LYS A 296 25.88 3.63 -29.16
CA LYS A 296 25.47 4.45 -30.30
C LYS A 296 26.11 5.83 -30.23
N ASN A 297 26.13 6.46 -29.06
CA ASN A 297 26.75 7.78 -28.87
C ASN A 297 28.28 7.74 -29.05
N MET A 298 28.92 6.62 -28.76
CA MET A 298 30.35 6.37 -29.03
C MET A 298 30.65 6.01 -30.50
N GLY A 299 29.63 5.79 -31.33
CA GLY A 299 29.79 5.36 -32.73
C GLY A 299 30.00 3.84 -32.93
N ASP A 300 29.93 3.03 -31.87
CA ASP A 300 30.00 1.56 -31.98
C ASP A 300 28.61 0.98 -32.29
N HIS A 301 28.18 1.13 -33.55
CA HIS A 301 26.87 0.69 -34.01
C HIS A 301 26.66 -0.83 -33.89
N SER A 302 27.74 -1.62 -33.97
CA SER A 302 27.68 -3.08 -33.83
C SER A 302 27.27 -3.48 -32.42
N LYS A 303 27.95 -2.94 -31.39
CA LYS A 303 27.56 -3.20 -30.00
C LYS A 303 26.22 -2.56 -29.65
N ALA A 304 25.92 -1.38 -30.20
CA ALA A 304 24.63 -0.74 -29.99
C ALA A 304 23.47 -1.64 -30.43
N LEU A 305 23.61 -2.31 -31.59
CA LEU A 305 22.61 -3.24 -32.11
C LEU A 305 22.50 -4.49 -31.24
N ASP A 306 23.63 -5.15 -30.90
CA ASP A 306 23.62 -6.35 -30.03
C ASP A 306 22.91 -6.08 -28.69
N TYR A 307 23.12 -4.92 -28.08
CA TYR A 307 22.44 -4.56 -26.84
C TYR A 307 20.98 -4.15 -27.04
N ALA A 308 20.61 -3.58 -28.19
CA ALA A 308 19.22 -3.26 -28.51
C ALA A 308 18.39 -4.53 -28.75
N GLU A 309 18.98 -5.57 -29.36
CA GLU A 309 18.30 -6.85 -29.59
C GLU A 309 18.04 -7.65 -28.29
N ARG A 310 18.80 -7.36 -27.23
CA ARG A 310 18.64 -7.97 -25.90
C ARG A 310 17.66 -7.21 -25.00
N ALA A 311 17.32 -5.98 -25.36
CA ALA A 311 16.40 -5.14 -24.59
C ALA A 311 14.95 -5.54 -24.87
#